data_AF-A0A347TJL4-F1
#
_entry.id   AF-A0A347TJL4-F1
#
_cell.length_a   1.000
_cell.length_b   1.000
_cell.length_c   1.000
_cell.angle_alpha   90.00
_cell.angle_beta   90.00
_cell.angle_gamma   90.00
#
_symmetry.space_group_name_H-M   'P 1'
#
loop_
_entity.id
_entity.type
_entity.pdbx_description
1 polymer ?
#
loop_
_entity_poly.entity_id
_entity_poly.type
_entity_poly.pdbx_seq_one_letter_code
_entity_poly.pdbx_strand_id
1 'polypeptide(L)'
;MKKNEKVKLIREIEKPIKIFGKQLKITRVVLILVAFLIYFVSLYYETRSNTPLVLGIIPLVLLSFTLILIKNRILYIGKYNIECSNAGDLYITKLKGSCPKCQGELKVVKKLNDQFVICKNNKEHKFYLQEN
;
A
#
# COMPACT_ATOMS: atom_id res chain seq x y z
N MET A 1 -21.98 -25.96 11.40
CA MET A 1 -21.31 -24.83 12.08
C MET A 1 -19.83 -24.82 11.71
N LYS A 2 -19.35 -23.84 10.93
CA LYS A 2 -17.92 -23.72 10.61
C LYS A 2 -17.22 -23.11 11.82
N LYS A 3 -16.29 -23.85 12.45
CA LYS A 3 -15.39 -23.34 13.49
C LYS A 3 -14.69 -22.09 12.91
N ASN A 4 -14.98 -20.91 13.45
CA ASN A 4 -14.21 -19.71 13.18
C ASN A 4 -12.84 -19.89 13.84
N GLU A 5 -11.89 -20.47 13.09
CA GLU A 5 -10.50 -20.56 13.53
C GLU A 5 -9.97 -19.13 13.73
N LYS A 6 -9.66 -18.78 14.98
CA LYS A 6 -9.12 -17.48 15.35
C LYS A 6 -7.71 -17.36 14.79
N VAL A 7 -7.58 -16.63 13.70
CA VAL A 7 -6.28 -16.36 13.07
C VAL A 7 -5.68 -15.10 13.65
N LYS A 8 -4.54 -15.22 14.33
CA LYS A 8 -3.80 -14.08 14.91
C LYS A 8 -2.76 -13.59 13.91
N LEU A 9 -2.94 -12.37 13.42
CA LEU A 9 -1.91 -11.62 12.69
C LEU A 9 -1.25 -10.64 13.64
N ILE A 10 0.07 -10.68 13.67
CA ILE A 10 0.90 -9.82 14.50
C ILE A 10 1.64 -8.86 13.58
N ARG A 11 1.64 -7.57 13.93
CA ARG A 11 2.53 -6.58 13.33
C ARG A 11 3.87 -6.65 14.05
N GLU A 12 4.89 -7.20 13.39
CA GLU A 12 6.25 -7.20 13.91
C GLU A 12 6.89 -5.81 13.81
N ILE A 13 6.55 -5.08 12.74
CA ILE A 13 7.05 -3.73 12.50
C ILE A 13 5.87 -2.85 12.10
N GLU A 14 5.81 -1.67 12.67
CA GLU A 14 4.91 -0.59 12.28
C GLU A 14 5.68 0.72 12.43
N LYS A 15 6.21 1.25 11.33
CA LYS A 15 6.98 2.50 11.31
C LYS A 15 6.28 3.51 10.41
N PRO A 16 5.92 4.69 10.94
CA PRO A 16 5.35 5.76 10.11
C PRO A 16 6.39 6.28 9.12
N ILE A 17 5.97 6.54 7.89
CA ILE A 17 6.81 7.23 6.91
C ILE A 17 6.77 8.73 7.25
N LYS A 18 7.92 9.33 7.54
CA LYS A 18 8.03 10.74 7.93
C LYS A 18 8.88 11.52 6.95
N ILE A 19 8.48 12.75 6.65
CA ILE A 19 9.26 13.75 5.92
C ILE A 19 9.38 14.97 6.84
N PHE A 20 10.62 15.43 7.10
CA PHE A 20 10.90 16.52 8.04
C PHE A 20 10.20 16.36 9.42
N GLY A 21 10.24 15.15 9.97
CA GLY A 21 9.63 14.82 11.26
C GLY A 21 8.10 14.70 11.26
N LYS A 22 7.42 15.14 10.20
CA LYS A 22 5.96 15.02 10.05
C LYS A 22 5.60 13.74 9.32
N GLN A 23 4.53 13.09 9.75
CA GLN A 23 4.01 11.92 9.07
C GLN A 23 3.54 12.26 7.66
N LEU A 24 3.92 11.42 6.71
CA LEU A 24 3.60 11.58 5.31
C LEU A 24 2.17 11.10 5.06
N LYS A 25 1.34 12.02 4.57
CA LYS A 25 -0.03 11.72 4.13
C LYS A 25 -0.04 11.38 2.65
N ILE A 26 -0.84 10.39 2.29
CA ILE A 26 -1.04 9.96 0.90
C ILE A 26 -1.53 11.11 0.01
N THR A 27 -2.35 12.02 0.54
CA THR A 27 -2.82 13.22 -0.18
C THR A 27 -1.68 14.15 -0.55
N ARG A 28 -0.69 14.34 0.33
CA ARG A 28 0.52 15.13 0.03
C ARG A 28 1.34 14.48 -1.07
N VAL A 29 1.48 13.15 -1.04
CA VAL A 29 2.19 12.40 -2.09
C VAL A 29 1.51 12.60 -3.44
N VAL A 30 0.18 12.45 -3.51
CA VAL A 30 -0.59 12.70 -4.75
C VAL A 30 -0.39 14.12 -5.26
N LEU A 31 -0.51 15.13 -4.40
CA LEU A 31 -0.34 16.54 -4.80
C LEU A 31 1.06 16.82 -5.37
N ILE A 32 2.11 16.30 -4.72
CA ILE A 32 3.50 16.46 -5.19
C ILE A 32 3.69 15.79 -6.56
N LEU A 33 3.18 14.58 -6.74
CA LEU A 33 3.30 13.86 -8.01
C LEU A 33 2.55 14.54 -9.15
N VAL A 34 1.34 15.05 -8.90
CA VAL A 34 0.57 15.83 -9.88
C VAL A 34 1.29 17.13 -10.22
N ALA A 35 1.84 17.84 -9.23
CA ALA A 35 2.64 19.04 -9.46
C ALA A 35 3.86 18.77 -10.34
N PHE A 36 4.59 17.66 -10.09
CA PHE A 36 5.70 17.25 -10.96
C PHE A 36 5.26 16.95 -12.39
N LEU A 37 4.13 16.27 -12.58
CA LEU A 37 3.60 16.00 -13.92
C LEU A 37 3.31 17.29 -14.69
N ILE A 38 2.63 18.25 -14.04
CA ILE A 38 2.34 19.57 -14.63
C ILE A 38 3.66 20.30 -14.94
N TYR A 39 4.63 20.24 -14.04
CA TYR A 39 5.94 20.87 -14.23
C TYR A 39 6.69 20.30 -15.45
N PHE A 40 6.75 18.98 -15.60
CA PHE A 40 7.42 18.36 -16.75
C PHE A 40 6.72 18.63 -18.08
N VAL A 41 5.38 18.68 -18.09
CA VAL A 41 4.62 19.11 -19.27
C VAL A 41 4.91 20.57 -19.60
N SER A 42 4.96 21.45 -18.59
CA SER A 42 5.29 22.88 -18.79
C SER A 42 6.70 23.04 -19.37
N LEU A 43 7.68 22.32 -18.82
CA LEU A 43 9.06 22.29 -19.34
C LEU A 43 9.15 21.79 -20.78
N TYR A 44 8.33 20.82 -21.17
CA TYR A 44 8.24 20.38 -22.57
C TYR A 44 7.82 21.53 -23.49
N TYR A 45 6.81 22.30 -23.10
CA TYR A 45 6.35 23.44 -23.90
C TYR A 45 7.38 24.58 -23.96
N GLU A 46 8.12 24.80 -22.89
CA GLU A 46 9.18 25.82 -22.82
C GLU A 46 10.41 25.43 -23.65
N THR A 47 10.91 24.21 -23.46
CA THR A 47 12.18 23.76 -24.07
C THR A 47 12.00 23.09 -25.43
N ARG A 48 10.79 22.62 -25.75
CA ARG A 48 10.47 21.80 -26.94
C ARG A 48 11.28 20.50 -27.06
N SER A 49 12.01 20.13 -26.02
CA SER A 49 12.73 18.85 -25.94
C SER A 49 11.82 17.77 -25.39
N ASN A 50 11.97 16.53 -25.87
CA ASN A 50 11.25 15.37 -25.31
C ASN A 50 11.82 14.89 -23.96
N THR A 51 13.01 15.36 -23.56
CA THR A 51 13.66 14.92 -22.31
C THR A 51 12.78 15.12 -21.06
N PRO A 52 12.12 16.28 -20.84
CA PRO A 52 11.22 16.46 -19.70
C PRO A 52 10.05 15.47 -19.68
N LEU A 53 9.51 15.09 -20.84
CA LEU A 53 8.42 14.11 -20.92
C LEU A 53 8.90 12.70 -20.50
N VAL A 54 10.11 12.31 -20.92
CA VAL A 54 10.72 11.04 -20.49
C VAL A 54 10.93 11.02 -18.98
N LEU A 55 11.41 12.13 -18.39
CA LEU A 55 11.54 12.26 -16.94
C LEU A 55 10.18 12.24 -16.22
N GLY A 56 9.14 12.79 -16.86
CA GLY A 56 7.76 12.78 -16.38
C GLY A 56 7.14 11.38 -16.25
N ILE A 57 7.73 10.34 -16.87
CA ILE A 57 7.29 8.95 -16.68
C ILE A 57 7.46 8.52 -15.22
N ILE A 58 8.49 8.99 -14.52
CA ILE A 58 8.76 8.64 -13.12
C ILE A 58 7.60 9.03 -12.19
N PRO A 59 7.18 10.32 -12.12
CA PRO A 59 6.04 10.68 -11.28
C PRO A 59 4.73 10.03 -11.75
N LEU A 60 4.56 9.74 -13.05
CA LEU A 60 3.38 9.04 -13.56
C LEU A 60 3.26 7.60 -13.01
N VAL A 61 4.37 6.85 -13.05
CA VAL A 61 4.44 5.49 -12.51
C VAL A 61 4.21 5.52 -11.00
N LEU A 62 4.87 6.43 -10.28
CA LEU A 62 4.67 6.59 -8.83
C LEU A 62 3.23 6.97 -8.48
N LEU A 63 2.57 7.80 -9.30
CA LEU A 63 1.17 8.16 -9.10
C LEU A 63 0.27 6.94 -9.25
N SER A 64 0.52 6.10 -10.24
CA SER A 64 -0.21 4.84 -10.44
C SER A 64 -0.04 3.90 -9.23
N PHE A 65 1.18 3.72 -8.72
CA PHE A 65 1.42 2.97 -7.48
C PHE A 65 0.66 3.57 -6.28
N THR A 66 0.66 4.89 -6.16
CA THR A 66 -0.04 5.63 -5.09
C THR A 66 -1.55 5.40 -5.16
N LEU A 67 -2.15 5.43 -6.35
CA LEU A 67 -3.57 5.15 -6.56
C LEU A 67 -3.93 3.71 -6.22
N ILE A 68 -3.09 2.74 -6.60
CA ILE A 68 -3.27 1.33 -6.23
C ILE A 68 -3.20 1.18 -4.70
N LEU A 69 -2.28 1.89 -4.02
CA LEU A 69 -2.19 1.89 -2.57
C LEU A 69 -3.43 2.49 -1.91
N ILE A 70 -3.99 3.57 -2.46
CA ILE A 70 -5.25 4.16 -1.95
C ILE A 70 -6.38 3.14 -2.04
N LYS A 71 -6.50 2.46 -3.19
CA LYS A 71 -7.55 1.46 -3.43
C LYS A 71 -7.43 0.23 -2.52
N ASN A 72 -6.22 -0.30 -2.37
CA ASN A 72 -5.97 -1.56 -1.66
C ASN A 72 -5.60 -1.36 -0.19
N ARG A 73 -5.33 -0.13 0.26
CA ARG A 73 -4.82 0.26 1.60
C ARG A 73 -3.52 -0.42 2.07
N ILE A 74 -3.08 -1.47 1.41
CA ILE A 74 -1.85 -2.21 1.68
C ILE A 74 -1.23 -2.70 0.37
N LEU A 75 0.06 -2.43 0.21
CA LEU A 75 0.89 -2.96 -0.87
C LEU A 75 1.99 -3.83 -0.26
N TYR A 76 2.14 -5.04 -0.78
CA TYR A 76 3.15 -6.00 -0.30
C TYR A 76 4.39 -5.92 -1.17
N ILE A 77 5.54 -5.64 -0.56
CA ILE A 77 6.84 -5.48 -1.20
C ILE A 77 7.85 -6.39 -0.49
N GLY A 78 7.96 -7.63 -1.00
CA GLY A 78 8.81 -8.66 -0.39
C GLY A 78 8.37 -9.00 1.04
N LYS A 79 9.23 -8.70 2.01
CA LYS A 79 8.98 -8.94 3.45
C LYS A 79 8.29 -7.77 4.16
N TYR A 80 8.20 -6.61 3.53
CA TYR A 80 7.59 -5.40 4.09
C TYR A 80 6.33 -5.05 3.32
N ASN A 81 5.49 -4.23 3.94
CA ASN A 81 4.28 -3.71 3.33
C ASN A 81 4.26 -2.20 3.48
N ILE A 82 3.70 -1.51 2.49
CA ILE A 82 3.30 -0.11 2.64
C ILE A 82 1.81 -0.12 2.95
N GLU A 83 1.44 0.41 4.10
CA GLU A 83 0.05 0.56 4.52
C GLU A 83 -0.37 2.04 4.48
N CYS A 84 -1.62 2.28 4.12
CA CYS A 84 -2.29 3.57 4.18
C CYS A 84 -3.46 3.46 5.16
N SER A 85 -3.44 4.26 6.23
CA SER A 85 -4.53 4.32 7.21
C SER A 85 -5.80 4.92 6.60
N ASN A 86 -6.93 4.82 7.31
CA ASN A 86 -8.16 5.48 6.90
C ASN A 86 -8.01 7.01 6.85
N ALA A 87 -7.21 7.59 7.75
CA ALA A 87 -6.86 9.01 7.77
C ALA A 87 -5.85 9.41 6.66
N GLY A 88 -5.35 8.44 5.89
CA GLY A 88 -4.42 8.65 4.78
C GLY A 88 -2.95 8.69 5.20
N ASP A 89 -2.61 8.25 6.41
CA ASP A 89 -1.22 8.22 6.88
C ASP A 89 -0.49 6.99 6.37
N LEU A 90 0.78 7.16 5.99
CA LEU A 90 1.60 6.10 5.43
C LEU A 90 2.49 5.43 6.47
N TYR A 91 2.58 4.11 6.37
CA TYR A 91 3.38 3.25 7.25
C TYR A 91 4.15 2.21 6.43
N ILE A 92 5.34 1.88 6.89
CA ILE A 92 6.02 0.63 6.54
C ILE A 92 5.71 -0.37 7.64
N THR A 93 5.04 -1.46 7.29
CA THR A 93 4.68 -2.53 8.22
C THR A 93 5.32 -3.85 7.84
N LYS A 94 5.44 -4.75 8.80
CA LYS A 94 5.77 -6.16 8.58
C LYS A 94 4.75 -7.01 9.32
N LEU A 95 3.93 -7.72 8.55
CA LEU A 95 2.90 -8.59 9.07
C LEU A 95 3.42 -10.02 9.16
N LYS A 96 3.15 -10.69 10.27
CA LYS A 96 3.44 -12.11 10.47
C LYS A 96 2.20 -12.82 10.99
N GLY A 97 1.88 -13.93 10.35
CA GLY A 97 0.82 -14.82 10.76
C GLY A 97 1.02 -16.16 10.06
N SER A 98 0.74 -17.24 10.77
CA SER A 98 0.81 -18.60 10.22
C SER A 98 -0.61 -19.13 9.99
N CYS A 99 -0.83 -19.74 8.84
CA CYS A 99 -2.12 -20.34 8.51
C CYS A 99 -2.36 -21.57 9.39
N PRO A 100 -3.50 -21.66 10.09
CA PRO A 100 -3.78 -22.81 10.97
C PRO A 100 -3.89 -24.14 10.22
N LYS A 101 -4.19 -24.10 8.91
CA LYS A 101 -4.42 -25.29 8.08
C LYS A 101 -3.18 -25.87 7.41
N CYS A 102 -2.23 -25.01 7.01
CA CYS A 102 -1.06 -25.44 6.24
C CYS A 102 0.25 -24.80 6.69
N GLN A 103 0.23 -24.07 7.82
CA GLN A 103 1.37 -23.35 8.41
C GLN A 103 2.04 -22.31 7.48
N GLY A 104 1.49 -22.07 6.29
CA GLY A 104 1.97 -21.07 5.35
C GLY A 104 1.71 -19.63 5.82
N GLU A 105 2.46 -18.67 5.28
CA GLU A 105 2.32 -17.26 5.66
C GLU A 105 0.94 -16.69 5.31
N LEU A 106 0.41 -15.87 6.19
CA LEU A 106 -0.84 -15.15 6.01
C LEU A 106 -0.63 -13.75 5.45
N LYS A 107 -1.57 -13.33 4.61
CA LYS A 107 -1.63 -12.02 3.96
C LYS A 107 -2.96 -11.36 4.29
N VAL A 108 -2.93 -10.14 4.79
CA VAL A 108 -4.12 -9.29 4.93
C VAL A 108 -4.47 -8.69 3.57
N VAL A 109 -5.71 -8.83 3.14
CA VAL A 109 -6.28 -8.12 2.01
C VAL A 109 -7.26 -7.10 2.57
N LYS A 110 -6.92 -5.82 2.46
CA LYS A 110 -7.83 -4.70 2.73
C LYS A 110 -8.42 -4.26 1.39
N LYS A 111 -9.75 -4.22 1.31
CA LYS A 111 -10.51 -3.50 0.29
C LYS A 111 -11.31 -2.42 0.99
N LEU A 112 -11.82 -1.44 0.24
CA LEU A 112 -12.51 -0.27 0.79
C LEU A 112 -13.50 -0.60 1.92
N ASN A 113 -14.24 -1.72 1.83
CA ASN A 113 -15.26 -2.12 2.79
C ASN A 113 -15.04 -3.53 3.39
N ASP A 114 -13.95 -4.21 3.05
CA ASP A 114 -13.72 -5.60 3.47
C ASP A 114 -12.27 -5.80 3.87
N GLN A 115 -12.05 -6.35 5.06
CA GLN A 115 -10.75 -6.80 5.50
C GLN A 115 -10.79 -8.29 5.80
N PHE A 116 -10.06 -9.07 5.00
CA PHE A 116 -9.93 -10.51 5.21
C PHE A 116 -8.47 -10.93 5.15
N VAL A 117 -8.20 -12.13 5.65
CA VAL A 117 -6.88 -12.74 5.71
C VAL A 117 -6.89 -13.95 4.81
N ILE A 118 -5.87 -14.08 3.98
CA ILE A 118 -5.71 -15.19 3.04
C ILE A 118 -4.33 -15.83 3.22
N CYS A 119 -4.24 -17.15 3.12
CA CYS A 119 -2.94 -17.81 3.07
C CYS A 119 -2.26 -17.55 1.72
N LYS A 120 -0.94 -17.31 1.74
CA LYS A 120 -0.13 -17.22 0.51
C LYS A 120 -0.08 -18.56 -0.24
N ASN A 121 -0.03 -19.68 0.47
CA ASN A 121 0.12 -21.02 -0.13
C ASN A 121 -1.19 -21.56 -0.68
N ASN A 122 -2.34 -21.24 -0.06
CA ASN A 122 -3.65 -21.65 -0.56
C ASN A 122 -4.68 -20.52 -0.45
N LYS A 123 -5.17 -20.03 -1.58
CA LYS A 123 -6.15 -18.93 -1.67
C LYS A 123 -7.54 -19.32 -1.17
N GLU A 124 -7.83 -20.61 -1.02
CA GLU A 124 -9.08 -21.10 -0.42
C GLU A 124 -9.09 -20.94 1.10
N HIS A 125 -7.91 -20.82 1.72
CA HIS A 125 -7.78 -20.55 3.15
C HIS A 125 -8.01 -19.06 3.40
N LYS A 126 -9.30 -18.67 3.44
CA LYS A 126 -9.76 -17.33 3.79
C LYS A 126 -10.30 -17.31 5.20
N PHE A 127 -9.90 -16.30 5.96
CA PHE A 127 -10.33 -16.07 7.33
C PHE A 127 -10.78 -14.61 7.45
N TYR A 128 -11.92 -14.40 8.09
CA TYR A 128 -12.40 -13.05 8.40
C TYR A 128 -11.91 -12.67 9.79
N LEU A 129 -11.32 -11.48 9.91
CA LEU A 129 -10.99 -10.94 11.23
C LEU A 129 -12.32 -10.52 11.86
N GLN A 130 -12.69 -11.11 13.00
CA GLN A 130 -13.76 -10.53 13.81
C GLN A 130 -13.21 -9.23 14.40
N GLU A 131 -13.90 -8.12 14.15
CA GLU A 131 -13.70 -6.88 14.91
C GLU A 131 -14.04 -7.21 16.37
N ASN A 132 -13.11 -6.91 17.27
CA ASN A 132 -13.38 -6.91 18.71
C ASN A 132 -14.15 -5.65 19.09
#